data_AF-A0AAW0Z8V0-F1
#
_entry.id   AF-A0AAW0Z8V0-F1
#
_cell.length_a   1.000
_cell.length_b   1.000
_cell.length_c   1.000
_cell.angle_alpha   90.00
_cell.angle_beta   90.00
_cell.angle_gamma   90.00
#
_symmetry.space_group_name_H-M   'P 1'
#
loop_
_entity.id
_entity.type
_entity.pdbx_description
1 polymer ?
#
loop_
_entity_poly.entity_id
_entity_poly.type
_entity_poly.pdbx_seq_one_letter_code
_entity_poly.pdbx_strand_id
1 'polypeptide(L)'
;MAGVLFEDIFNVKDIDPEGKKFDRVSRLHCESESFKMDLILDINNWLYPMELGDKFRLVLATTLREDGYPDVGEWNATEQEGGSRADSFEYVMSGMVYRIEGDEANNEPSSRLSAYVSFGGLLMRLQGDANNLHGFEIDQHMYLLMKKLAF
;
A
#
# COMPACT_ATOMS: atom_id res chain seq x y z
N MET A 1 -2.40 -17.91 -5.68
CA MET A 1 -2.71 -16.57 -5.13
C MET A 1 -2.81 -15.62 -6.31
N ALA A 2 -3.99 -15.47 -6.89
CA ALA A 2 -4.18 -14.61 -8.06
C ALA A 2 -4.40 -13.15 -7.62
N GLY A 3 -3.83 -12.20 -8.36
CA GLY A 3 -4.11 -10.77 -8.19
C GLY A 3 -3.45 -10.07 -6.99
N VAL A 4 -2.48 -10.69 -6.30
CA VAL A 4 -1.60 -9.99 -5.35
C VAL A 4 -0.37 -9.51 -6.11
N LEU A 5 -0.08 -8.21 -6.06
CA LEU A 5 1.09 -7.60 -6.68
C LEU A 5 2.27 -7.58 -5.71
N PHE A 6 1.99 -7.24 -4.45
CA PHE A 6 3.02 -7.03 -3.46
C PHE A 6 2.49 -7.37 -2.07
N GLU A 7 3.35 -7.94 -1.25
CA GLU A 7 3.06 -8.27 0.13
C GLU A 7 4.34 -8.15 0.95
N ASP A 8 4.28 -7.40 2.05
CA ASP A 8 5.38 -7.34 3.00
C ASP A 8 4.93 -6.85 4.39
N ILE A 9 5.83 -6.97 5.36
CA ILE A 9 5.67 -6.46 6.72
C ILE A 9 6.48 -5.17 6.85
N PHE A 10 5.80 -4.12 7.28
CA PHE A 10 6.39 -2.81 7.52
C PHE A 10 6.38 -2.46 9.00
N ASN A 11 7.41 -1.73 9.41
CA ASN A 11 7.55 -1.15 10.74
C ASN A 11 7.42 0.37 10.64
N VAL A 12 6.56 0.97 11.46
CA VAL A 12 6.39 2.43 11.55
C VAL A 12 7.61 3.03 12.24
N LYS A 13 8.42 3.79 11.50
CA LYS A 13 9.61 4.47 12.01
C LYS A 13 9.35 5.88 12.47
N ASP A 14 8.45 6.59 11.79
CA ASP A 14 8.09 7.96 12.11
C ASP A 14 6.65 8.27 11.71
N ILE A 15 6.05 9.24 12.38
CA ILE A 15 4.68 9.70 12.15
C ILE A 15 4.69 11.23 12.10
N ASP A 16 4.25 11.79 10.97
CA ASP A 16 4.18 13.24 10.74
C ASP A 16 5.52 13.99 11.00
N PRO A 17 6.60 13.68 10.27
CA PRO A 17 7.92 14.30 10.50
C PRO A 17 7.92 15.82 10.29
N GLU A 18 7.01 16.34 9.47
CA GLU A 18 6.82 17.78 9.26
C GLU A 18 5.87 18.43 10.28
N GLY A 19 5.49 17.69 11.32
CA GLY A 19 4.46 18.05 12.28
C GLY A 19 3.05 17.72 11.78
N LYS A 20 2.13 17.61 12.74
CA LYS A 20 0.72 17.27 12.48
C LYS A 20 0.02 18.43 11.76
N LYS A 21 -0.12 18.32 10.44
CA LYS A 21 -0.83 19.30 9.59
C LYS A 21 -2.35 19.06 9.54
N PHE A 22 -2.78 17.82 9.75
CA PHE A 22 -4.18 17.41 9.66
C PHE A 22 -4.62 16.68 10.93
N ASP A 23 -5.87 16.87 11.36
CA ASP A 23 -6.37 16.25 12.59
C ASP A 23 -6.64 14.75 12.46
N ARG A 24 -7.16 14.34 11.30
CA ARG A 24 -7.67 12.98 11.03
C ARG A 24 -6.74 12.14 10.15
N VAL A 25 -5.80 12.77 9.47
CA VAL A 25 -4.87 12.12 8.55
C VAL A 25 -3.46 12.29 9.10
N SER A 26 -2.71 11.20 9.13
CA SER A 26 -1.29 11.22 9.49
C SER A 26 -0.48 10.57 8.38
N ARG A 27 0.71 11.10 8.15
CA ARG A 27 1.70 10.58 7.20
C ARG A 27 2.66 9.66 7.94
N LEU A 28 2.58 8.38 7.64
CA LEU A 28 3.47 7.37 8.19
C LEU A 28 4.72 7.23 7.33
N HIS A 29 5.86 7.14 7.99
CA HIS A 29 7.12 6.71 7.39
C HIS A 29 7.45 5.33 7.93
N CYS A 30 7.43 4.35 7.03
CA CYS A 30 7.59 2.95 7.36
C CYS A 30 8.76 2.35 6.59
N GLU A 31 9.41 1.39 7.21
CA GLU A 31 10.51 0.63 6.61
C GLU A 31 10.14 -0.85 6.59
N SER A 32 10.41 -1.52 5.47
CA SER A 32 10.20 -2.96 5.31
C SER A 32 11.22 -3.76 6.13
N GLU A 33 10.78 -4.86 6.72
CA GLU A 33 11.65 -5.78 7.46
C GLU A 33 12.44 -6.72 6.52
N SER A 34 11.86 -7.06 5.37
CA SER A 34 12.38 -8.10 4.47
C SER A 34 13.27 -7.56 3.35
N PHE A 35 12.87 -6.43 2.74
CA PHE A 35 13.37 -6.00 1.43
C PHE A 35 14.03 -4.61 1.42
N LYS A 36 14.28 -3.99 2.59
CA LYS A 36 14.85 -2.62 2.70
C LYS A 36 14.10 -1.60 1.84
N MET A 37 12.78 -1.71 1.82
CA MET A 37 11.90 -0.77 1.15
C MET A 37 11.49 0.35 2.06
N ASP A 38 11.36 1.53 1.47
CA ASP A 38 10.87 2.72 2.12
C ASP A 38 9.41 2.95 1.70
N LEU A 39 8.52 3.09 2.67
CA LEU A 39 7.10 3.33 2.46
C LEU A 39 6.72 4.65 3.14
N ILE A 40 6.11 5.55 2.37
CA ILE A 40 5.39 6.71 2.90
C ILE A 40 3.91 6.49 2.61
N LEU A 41 3.06 6.57 3.63
CA LEU A 41 1.64 6.30 3.50
C LEU A 41 0.81 7.29 4.31
N ASP A 42 -0.14 7.96 3.66
CA ASP A 42 -1.16 8.75 4.35
C ASP A 42 -2.30 7.82 4.78
N ILE A 43 -2.64 7.84 6.07
CA ILE A 43 -3.74 7.03 6.63
C ILE A 43 -4.72 7.88 7.42
N ASN A 44 -5.96 7.40 7.54
CA ASN A 44 -6.92 7.97 8.46
C ASN A 44 -6.69 7.43 9.88
N ASN A 45 -5.89 8.16 10.66
CA ASN A 45 -5.51 7.80 12.03
C ASN A 45 -6.71 7.75 13.00
N TRP A 46 -7.85 8.37 12.65
CA TRP A 46 -9.05 8.30 13.50
C TRP A 46 -9.79 6.97 13.36
N LEU A 47 -9.80 6.38 12.16
CA LEU A 47 -10.40 5.07 11.90
C LEU A 47 -9.47 3.94 12.28
N TYR A 48 -8.18 4.09 11.97
CA TYR A 48 -7.17 3.06 12.19
C TYR A 48 -5.94 3.68 12.87
N PRO A 49 -5.97 3.79 14.22
CA PRO A 49 -4.92 4.49 14.95
C PRO A 49 -3.61 3.71 14.85
N MET A 50 -2.52 4.34 14.43
CA MET A 50 -1.18 3.73 14.35
C MET A 50 -0.23 4.43 15.31
N GLU A 51 0.62 3.66 15.99
CA GLU A 51 1.62 4.17 16.93
C GLU A 51 3.04 3.95 16.39
N LEU A 52 3.98 4.73 16.92
CA LEU A 52 5.40 4.60 16.57
C LEU A 52 5.91 3.21 17.00
N GLY A 53 6.55 2.49 16.08
CA GLY A 53 7.03 1.13 16.32
C GLY A 53 6.01 0.02 16.07
N ASP A 54 4.76 0.36 15.70
CA ASP A 54 3.79 -0.63 15.25
C ASP A 54 4.30 -1.38 14.03
N LYS A 55 4.10 -2.70 14.02
CA LYS A 55 4.32 -3.55 12.85
C LYS A 55 2.99 -3.89 12.20
N PHE A 56 2.93 -3.83 10.88
CA PHE A 56 1.74 -4.20 10.14
C PHE A 56 2.11 -4.95 8.85
N ARG A 57 1.24 -5.87 8.46
CA ARG A 57 1.29 -6.53 7.16
C ARG A 57 0.53 -5.67 6.15
N LEU A 58 1.19 -5.35 5.05
CA LEU A 58 0.61 -4.62 3.92
C LEU A 58 0.56 -5.53 2.70
N VAL A 59 -0.58 -5.54 2.03
CA VAL A 59 -0.81 -6.28 0.79
C VAL A 59 -1.39 -5.32 -0.24
N LEU A 60 -0.81 -5.32 -1.44
CA LEU A 60 -1.31 -4.61 -2.61
C LEU A 60 -1.85 -5.63 -3.61
N ALA A 61 -3.09 -5.43 -4.03
CA ALA A 61 -3.80 -6.35 -4.91
C ALA A 61 -4.54 -5.60 -6.03
N THR A 62 -4.68 -6.22 -7.20
CA THR A 62 -5.48 -5.66 -8.32
C THR A 62 -6.96 -6.00 -8.20
N THR A 63 -7.29 -7.02 -7.41
CA THR A 63 -8.67 -7.49 -7.19
C THR A 63 -8.84 -7.95 -5.74
N LEU A 64 -10.03 -7.72 -5.19
CA LEU A 64 -10.44 -8.20 -3.88
C LEU A 64 -11.06 -9.61 -3.93
N ARG A 65 -11.38 -10.08 -5.13
CA ARG A 65 -11.95 -11.41 -5.34
C ARG A 65 -10.88 -12.48 -5.20
N GLU A 66 -11.19 -13.56 -4.51
CA GLU A 66 -10.26 -14.69 -4.38
C GLU A 66 -10.11 -15.51 -5.66
N ASP A 67 -11.11 -15.42 -6.55
CA ASP A 67 -11.15 -16.12 -7.84
C ASP A 67 -10.15 -15.57 -8.88
N GLY A 68 -9.55 -14.40 -8.62
CA GLY A 68 -8.53 -13.80 -9.48
C GLY A 68 -9.08 -13.15 -10.76
N TYR A 69 -10.40 -13.02 -10.90
CA TYR A 69 -10.97 -12.29 -12.02
C TYR A 69 -10.71 -10.78 -11.86
N PRO A 70 -10.44 -10.07 -12.98
CA PRO A 70 -10.28 -8.63 -12.95
C PRO A 70 -11.55 -7.97 -12.43
N ASP A 71 -11.35 -6.91 -11.65
CA ASP A 71 -12.46 -6.17 -11.09
C ASP A 71 -13.26 -5.47 -12.21
N VAL A 72 -14.59 -5.49 -12.09
CA VAL A 72 -15.51 -4.94 -13.09
C VAL A 72 -15.69 -3.42 -12.89
N GLY A 73 -15.10 -2.87 -11.82
CA GLY A 73 -15.15 -1.44 -11.50
C GLY A 73 -16.44 -1.00 -10.82
N GLU A 74 -17.35 -1.94 -10.55
CA GLU A 74 -18.57 -1.70 -9.77
C GLU A 74 -18.44 -2.34 -8.39
N TRP A 75 -18.43 -1.50 -7.35
CA TRP A 75 -18.47 -1.98 -5.98
C TRP A 75 -19.90 -2.38 -5.59
N ASN A 76 -20.12 -3.68 -5.37
CA ASN A 76 -21.39 -4.20 -4.89
C ASN A 76 -21.21 -4.87 -3.53
N ALA A 77 -21.79 -4.27 -2.48
CA ALA A 77 -21.69 -4.78 -1.12
C ALA A 77 -22.37 -6.16 -0.95
N THR A 78 -23.38 -6.45 -1.77
CA THR A 78 -24.16 -7.71 -1.70
C THR A 78 -23.38 -8.90 -2.27
N GLU A 79 -22.53 -8.67 -3.28
CA GLU A 79 -21.73 -9.74 -3.90
C GLU A 79 -20.53 -10.17 -3.03
N GLN A 80 -20.22 -9.41 -1.98
CA GLN A 80 -19.15 -9.73 -1.03
C GLN A 80 -19.58 -10.71 0.08
N GLU A 81 -20.87 -11.05 0.16
CA GLU A 81 -21.35 -12.08 1.11
C GLU A 81 -20.73 -13.47 0.85
N GLY A 82 -20.09 -13.68 -0.31
CA GLY A 82 -19.32 -14.89 -0.64
C GLY A 82 -17.93 -15.00 0.01
N GLY A 83 -17.53 -14.01 0.80
CA GLY A 83 -16.17 -13.90 1.35
C GLY A 83 -15.25 -13.13 0.42
N SER A 84 -14.57 -12.14 0.96
CA SER A 84 -13.64 -11.29 0.22
C SER A 84 -12.25 -11.32 0.85
N ARG A 85 -11.21 -11.00 0.06
CA ARG A 85 -9.85 -10.86 0.61
C ARG A 85 -9.81 -9.79 1.71
N ALA A 86 -10.68 -8.78 1.63
CA ALA A 86 -10.77 -7.70 2.61
C ALA A 86 -11.13 -8.20 4.02
N ASP A 87 -11.90 -9.29 4.15
CA ASP A 87 -12.41 -9.78 5.43
C ASP A 87 -11.29 -10.21 6.41
N SER A 88 -10.11 -10.55 5.86
CA SER A 88 -8.94 -10.94 6.66
C SER A 88 -8.10 -9.75 7.15
N PHE A 89 -8.38 -8.54 6.65
CA PHE A 89 -7.63 -7.30 6.92
C PHE A 89 -8.49 -6.28 7.67
N GLU A 90 -7.84 -5.36 8.36
CA GLU A 90 -8.51 -4.41 9.24
C GLU A 90 -8.72 -3.06 8.57
N TYR A 91 -7.88 -2.72 7.60
CA TYR A 91 -7.92 -1.46 6.89
C TYR A 91 -7.74 -1.69 5.39
N VAL A 92 -8.66 -1.16 4.59
CA VAL A 92 -8.66 -1.32 3.13
C VAL A 92 -8.86 0.02 2.45
N MET A 93 -8.07 0.27 1.40
CA MET A 93 -8.18 1.45 0.55
C MET A 93 -8.20 1.04 -0.91
N SER A 94 -8.95 1.77 -1.74
CA SER A 94 -8.96 1.64 -3.19
C SER A 94 -8.36 2.90 -3.82
N GLY A 95 -7.50 2.72 -4.81
CA GLY A 95 -6.73 3.80 -5.39
C GLY A 95 -6.18 3.46 -6.76
N MET A 96 -5.36 4.36 -7.29
CA MET A 96 -4.76 4.24 -8.62
C MET A 96 -3.30 4.69 -8.59
N VAL A 97 -2.46 3.96 -9.32
CA VAL A 97 -1.08 4.38 -9.59
C VAL A 97 -1.09 5.56 -10.55
N TYR A 98 -0.55 6.70 -10.13
CA TYR A 98 -0.53 7.89 -11.00
C TYR A 98 0.86 8.23 -11.51
N ARG A 99 1.91 7.73 -10.86
CA ARG A 99 3.30 8.01 -11.24
C ARG A 99 4.21 6.87 -10.83
N ILE A 100 5.12 6.52 -11.72
CA ILE A 100 6.23 5.59 -11.44
C ILE A 100 7.51 6.32 -11.85
N GLU A 101 8.49 6.34 -10.97
CA GLU A 101 9.81 6.91 -11.23
C GLU A 101 10.87 5.81 -11.11
N GLY A 102 11.71 5.68 -12.13
CA GLY A 102 12.95 4.92 -12.05
C GLY A 102 14.10 5.86 -11.76
N ASP A 103 15.04 5.44 -10.92
CA ASP A 103 16.31 6.16 -10.75
C ASP A 103 17.19 5.89 -11.98
N GLU A 104 16.90 6.56 -13.10
CA GLU A 104 17.71 6.51 -14.34
C GLU A 104 18.99 7.36 -14.23
N ALA A 105 19.17 8.11 -13.14
CA ALA A 105 20.25 9.07 -12.98
C ALA A 105 21.62 8.43 -12.69
N ASN A 106 21.64 7.19 -12.19
CA ASN A 106 22.87 6.43 -11.98
C ASN A 106 22.83 5.15 -12.81
N ASN A 107 23.79 5.00 -13.73
CA ASN A 107 24.08 3.80 -14.53
C ASN A 107 24.60 2.64 -13.64
N GLU A 108 23.98 2.44 -12.48
CA GLU A 108 24.32 1.43 -11.47
C GLU A 108 23.29 0.30 -11.54
N PRO A 109 23.71 -0.97 -11.36
CA PRO A 109 22.83 -2.15 -11.44
C PRO A 109 21.78 -2.26 -10.32
N SER A 110 21.71 -1.29 -9.40
CA SER A 110 20.65 -1.16 -8.38
C SER A 110 19.68 -0.04 -8.77
N SER A 111 18.88 -0.27 -9.82
CA SER A 111 17.83 0.67 -10.19
C SER A 111 16.69 0.57 -9.17
N ARG A 112 16.70 1.49 -8.18
CA ARG A 112 15.56 1.65 -7.26
C ARG A 112 14.42 2.31 -8.03
N LEU A 113 13.22 1.77 -7.89
CA LEU A 113 11.98 2.34 -8.42
C LEU A 113 11.14 2.91 -7.28
N SER A 114 10.46 4.01 -7.57
CA SER A 114 9.49 4.65 -6.69
C SER A 114 8.13 4.65 -7.37
N ALA A 115 7.18 3.89 -6.83
CA ALA A 115 5.79 3.90 -7.26
C ALA A 115 4.97 4.83 -6.37
N TYR A 116 4.15 5.67 -7.00
CA TYR A 116 3.25 6.59 -6.31
C TYR A 116 1.79 6.23 -6.61
N VAL A 117 1.02 6.14 -5.53
CA VAL A 117 -0.39 5.71 -5.57
C VAL A 117 -1.23 6.76 -4.85
N SER A 118 -2.42 7.03 -5.39
CA SER A 118 -3.41 7.91 -4.77
C SER A 118 -4.67 7.12 -4.42
N PHE A 119 -5.04 7.14 -3.15
CA PHE A 119 -6.26 6.54 -2.60
C PHE A 119 -7.27 7.65 -2.30
N GLY A 120 -7.84 8.25 -3.36
CA GLY A 120 -8.81 9.34 -3.22
C GLY A 120 -8.27 10.60 -2.55
N GLY A 121 -6.96 10.87 -2.70
CA GLY A 121 -6.28 12.02 -2.09
C GLY A 121 -5.32 11.66 -0.95
N LEU A 122 -5.41 10.44 -0.39
CA LEU A 122 -4.37 9.90 0.49
C LEU A 122 -3.24 9.34 -0.37
N LEU A 123 -2.03 9.88 -0.20
CA LEU A 123 -0.89 9.55 -1.04
C LEU A 123 -0.08 8.41 -0.42
N MET A 124 0.48 7.59 -1.31
CA MET A 124 1.44 6.56 -0.98
C MET A 124 2.64 6.67 -1.91
N ARG A 125 3.84 6.46 -1.34
CA ARG A 125 5.08 6.27 -2.08
C ARG A 125 5.75 4.99 -1.60
N LEU A 126 5.93 4.04 -2.49
CA LEU A 126 6.69 2.81 -2.23
C LEU A 126 7.98 2.85 -3.03
N GLN A 127 9.12 2.80 -2.34
CA GLN A 127 10.44 2.82 -2.97
C GLN A 127 11.18 1.53 -2.64
N GLY A 128 11.67 0.84 -3.67
CA GLY A 128 12.35 -0.45 -3.53
C GLY A 128 13.06 -0.86 -4.81
N ASP A 129 13.61 -2.07 -4.81
CA ASP A 129 14.27 -2.63 -6.00
C ASP A 129 13.26 -2.97 -7.09
N ALA A 130 13.68 -2.79 -8.36
CA ALA A 130 12.86 -3.07 -9.54
C ALA A 130 12.18 -4.44 -9.55
N ASN A 131 12.89 -5.46 -9.06
CA ASN A 131 12.39 -6.84 -9.05
C ASN A 131 11.14 -7.01 -8.17
N ASN A 132 11.02 -6.21 -7.12
CA ASN A 132 9.91 -6.32 -6.16
C ASN A 132 8.73 -5.41 -6.52
N LEU A 133 8.95 -4.40 -7.38
CA LEU A 133 7.89 -3.54 -7.93
C LEU A 133 7.44 -4.03 -9.33
N HIS A 134 7.62 -5.32 -9.62
CA HIS A 134 7.19 -5.89 -10.88
C HIS A 134 5.66 -5.99 -10.94
N GLY A 135 5.03 -5.33 -11.92
CA GLY A 135 3.58 -5.37 -12.14
C GLY A 135 2.79 -4.13 -11.73
N PHE A 136 3.48 -3.05 -11.32
CA PHE A 136 2.86 -1.72 -11.22
C PHE A 136 2.85 -1.06 -12.59
N GLU A 137 1.67 -0.64 -13.02
CA GLU A 137 1.45 0.11 -14.25
C GLU A 137 0.78 1.46 -13.93
N ILE A 138 1.04 2.49 -14.75
CA ILE A 138 0.37 3.77 -14.62
C ILE A 138 -1.12 3.60 -14.97
N ASP A 139 -1.99 4.32 -14.27
CA ASP A 139 -3.46 4.26 -14.37
C ASP A 139 -4.05 2.89 -13.95
N GLN A 140 -3.24 2.05 -13.30
CA GLN A 140 -3.70 0.78 -12.75
C GLN A 140 -4.44 1.00 -11.43
N HIS A 141 -5.63 0.43 -11.34
CA HIS A 141 -6.39 0.35 -10.09
C HIS A 141 -5.76 -0.67 -9.14
N MET A 142 -5.65 -0.28 -7.86
CA MET A 142 -5.17 -1.18 -6.82
C MET A 142 -5.97 -1.03 -5.53
N TYR A 143 -5.93 -2.11 -4.77
CA TYR A 143 -6.40 -2.21 -3.40
C TYR A 143 -5.20 -2.33 -2.47
N LEU A 144 -5.16 -1.49 -1.46
CA LEU A 144 -4.26 -1.60 -0.32
C LEU A 144 -5.02 -2.24 0.82
N LEU A 145 -4.46 -3.33 1.36
CA LEU A 145 -4.99 -4.04 2.51
C LEU A 145 -3.92 -4.02 3.61
N MET A 146 -4.33 -3.68 4.83
CA MET A 146 -3.46 -3.56 5.99
C MET A 146 -4.04 -4.31 7.17
N LYS A 147 -3.15 -4.95 7.93
CA LYS A 147 -3.48 -5.63 9.18
C LYS A 147 -2.35 -5.44 10.19
N LYS A 148 -2.68 -4.98 11.39
CA LYS A 148 -1.70 -4.85 12.47
C LYS A 148 -1.23 -6.22 12.92
N LEU A 149 0.05 -6.33 13.24
CA LEU A 149 0.63 -7.51 13.86
C LEU A 149 0.77 -7.22 15.35
N ALA A 150 -0.06 -7.87 16.17
CA ALA A 150 0.11 -7.84 17.61
C ALA A 150 1.32 -8.71 17.99
N PHE A 151 2.27 -8.12 18.72
CA PHE A 151 3.35 -8.83 19.40
C PHE A 151 3.18 -8.71 20.91
#